data_AF-A0A3T0N1D9-F1
#
_entry.id   AF-A0A3T0N1D9-F1
#
_cell.length_a   1.000
_cell.length_b   1.000
_cell.length_c   1.000
_cell.angle_alpha   90.00
_cell.angle_beta   90.00
_cell.angle_gamma   90.00
#
_symmetry.space_group_name_H-M   'P 1'
#
loop_
_entity.id
_entity.type
_entity.pdbx_description
1 polymer ?
#
loop_
_entity_poly.entity_id
_entity_poly.type
_entity_poly.pdbx_seq_one_letter_code
_entity_poly.pdbx_strand_id
1 'polypeptide(L)'
;MSVTSFTPGPETTRAYRDALGCFGTGVTIVTTVTSRGPLAMTVNSFTSVSMDPALLLWCPARRSLRHDAFVSADHFAVHVVAEDQLELARHFAMNGEAFDAVNWQPNDAGIPTLPGCIARFDCHQFACHPGGDHSIVIGEVYKVTTRPGKGLIFKHGLYGGFLEQP
;
A
#
# COMPACT_ATOMS: atom_id res chain seq x y z
N MET A 1 1.23 -24.28 -26.10
CA MET A 1 0.95 -23.87 -24.70
C MET A 1 -0.51 -24.16 -24.43
N SER A 2 -0.85 -24.84 -23.32
CA SER A 2 -2.24 -25.11 -22.95
C SER A 2 -2.84 -23.93 -22.19
N VAL A 3 -4.02 -23.50 -22.60
CA VAL A 3 -4.85 -22.56 -21.83
C VAL A 3 -5.48 -23.32 -20.67
N THR A 4 -5.43 -22.77 -19.46
CA THR A 4 -6.01 -23.36 -18.26
C THR A 4 -7.05 -22.42 -17.68
N SER A 5 -8.23 -22.95 -17.35
CA SER A 5 -9.32 -22.22 -16.69
C SER A 5 -9.73 -22.96 -15.42
N PHE A 6 -10.07 -22.24 -14.36
CA PHE A 6 -10.54 -22.81 -13.10
C PHE A 6 -11.48 -21.83 -12.37
N THR A 7 -12.32 -22.35 -11.48
CA THR A 7 -13.15 -21.53 -10.57
C THR A 7 -12.39 -21.35 -9.24
N PRO A 8 -12.27 -20.13 -8.69
CA PRO A 8 -11.68 -19.91 -7.37
C PRO A 8 -12.43 -20.66 -6.26
N GLY A 9 -11.69 -21.35 -5.39
CA GLY A 9 -12.19 -22.12 -4.26
C GLY A 9 -11.05 -22.70 -3.42
N PRO A 10 -11.34 -23.45 -2.33
CA PRO A 10 -10.31 -23.96 -1.40
C PRO A 10 -9.16 -24.68 -2.11
N GLU A 11 -9.48 -25.61 -3.02
CA GLU A 11 -8.51 -26.40 -3.80
C GLU A 11 -7.71 -25.58 -4.83
N THR A 12 -8.22 -24.41 -5.25
CA THR A 12 -7.59 -23.56 -6.28
C THR A 12 -7.06 -22.24 -5.71
N THR A 13 -7.02 -22.08 -4.38
CA THR A 13 -6.59 -20.84 -3.70
C THR A 13 -5.20 -20.38 -4.15
N ARG A 14 -4.25 -21.32 -4.28
CA ARG A 14 -2.89 -21.00 -4.73
C ARG A 14 -2.89 -20.54 -6.19
N ALA A 15 -3.58 -21.26 -7.07
CA ALA A 15 -3.70 -20.90 -8.48
C ALA A 15 -4.37 -19.52 -8.65
N TYR A 16 -5.40 -19.21 -7.86
CA TYR A 16 -6.03 -17.89 -7.87
C TYR A 16 -5.07 -16.78 -7.42
N ARG A 17 -4.32 -16.99 -6.33
CA ARG A 17 -3.30 -16.04 -5.86
C ARG A 17 -2.20 -15.81 -6.90
N ASP A 18 -1.72 -16.89 -7.52
CA ASP A 18 -0.68 -16.82 -8.54
C ASP A 18 -1.18 -16.09 -9.79
N ALA A 19 -2.45 -16.30 -10.18
CA ALA A 19 -3.11 -15.57 -11.27
C ALA A 19 -3.27 -14.07 -10.99
N LEU A 20 -3.63 -13.67 -9.76
CA LEU A 20 -3.65 -12.26 -9.35
C LEU A 20 -2.25 -11.64 -9.43
N GLY A 21 -1.21 -12.41 -9.08
CA GLY A 21 0.19 -11.99 -9.15
C GLY A 21 0.73 -11.75 -10.57
N CYS A 22 -0.02 -12.12 -11.61
CA CYS A 22 0.30 -11.77 -13.00
C CYS A 22 0.22 -10.26 -13.24
N PHE A 23 -0.67 -9.56 -12.52
CA PHE A 23 -0.78 -8.11 -12.58
C PHE A 23 0.35 -7.46 -11.78
N GLY A 24 1.32 -6.89 -12.49
CA GLY A 24 2.42 -6.15 -11.89
C GLY A 24 1.91 -4.86 -11.25
N THR A 25 2.37 -4.58 -10.03
CA THR A 25 1.94 -3.42 -9.24
C THR A 25 3.14 -2.65 -8.74
N GLY A 26 2.96 -1.35 -8.49
CA GLY A 26 3.89 -0.64 -7.60
C GLY A 26 3.74 -1.13 -6.16
N VAL A 27 4.77 -0.92 -5.36
CA VAL A 27 4.71 -1.16 -3.90
C VAL A 27 4.47 0.14 -3.18
N THR A 28 3.56 0.13 -2.21
CA THR A 28 3.29 1.28 -1.35
C THR A 28 3.43 0.92 0.12
N ILE A 29 3.71 1.93 0.95
CA ILE A 29 3.60 1.84 2.41
C ILE A 29 2.55 2.85 2.87
N VAL A 30 1.51 2.37 3.53
CA VAL A 30 0.50 3.21 4.15
C VAL A 30 0.86 3.43 5.60
N THR A 31 0.84 4.67 6.07
CA THR A 31 1.11 5.04 7.46
C THR A 31 -0.10 5.73 8.08
N THR A 32 -0.25 5.54 9.38
CA THR A 32 -1.19 6.29 10.24
C THR A 32 -0.58 6.40 11.64
N VAL A 33 -1.31 7.01 12.57
CA VAL A 33 -0.93 7.10 13.98
C VAL A 33 -2.01 6.43 14.84
N THR A 34 -1.58 5.78 15.90
CA THR A 34 -2.46 5.16 16.92
C THR A 34 -2.15 5.74 18.29
N SER A 35 -2.95 5.41 19.30
CA SER A 35 -2.65 5.76 20.70
C SER A 35 -1.33 5.19 21.22
N ARG A 36 -0.79 4.14 20.57
CA ARG A 36 0.50 3.52 20.90
C ARG A 36 1.67 4.09 20.08
N GLY A 37 1.40 5.01 19.16
CA GLY A 37 2.41 5.60 18.27
C GLY A 37 2.20 5.28 16.78
N PRO A 38 3.23 5.50 15.96
CA PRO A 38 3.14 5.38 14.50
C PRO A 38 2.89 3.94 14.06
N LEU A 39 2.13 3.77 12.97
CA LEU A 39 1.81 2.47 12.40
C LEU A 39 1.95 2.48 10.88
N ALA A 40 2.47 1.39 10.32
CA ALA A 40 2.67 1.21 8.88
C ALA A 40 2.19 -0.15 8.37
N MET A 41 1.85 -0.17 7.07
CA MET A 41 1.55 -1.38 6.33
C MET A 41 2.08 -1.28 4.90
N THR A 42 2.95 -2.20 4.51
CA THR A 42 3.30 -2.39 3.09
C THR A 42 2.15 -3.05 2.36
N VAL A 43 1.69 -2.43 1.27
CA VAL A 43 0.58 -2.92 0.43
C VAL A 43 0.88 -2.70 -1.04
N ASN A 44 0.33 -3.57 -1.88
CA ASN A 44 0.35 -3.43 -3.34
C ASN A 44 -1.06 -3.41 -3.94
N SER A 45 -2.09 -3.16 -3.11
CA SER A 45 -3.49 -3.02 -3.51
C SER A 45 -3.91 -1.57 -3.79
N PHE A 46 -2.93 -0.66 -3.89
CA PHE A 46 -3.15 0.75 -4.21
C PHE A 46 -3.76 0.93 -5.61
N THR A 47 -4.71 1.85 -5.77
CA THR A 47 -5.28 2.23 -7.06
C THR A 47 -5.80 3.67 -7.04
N SER A 48 -5.56 4.45 -8.10
CA SER A 48 -6.20 5.75 -8.30
C SER A 48 -7.68 5.60 -8.67
N VAL A 49 -8.55 6.43 -8.11
CA VAL A 49 -10.01 6.30 -8.27
C VAL A 49 -10.63 7.47 -9.02
N SER A 50 -10.33 8.71 -8.61
CA SER A 50 -10.96 9.91 -9.15
C SER A 50 -10.00 11.08 -9.18
N MET A 51 -10.22 12.00 -10.12
CA MET A 51 -9.49 13.27 -10.21
C MET A 51 -10.23 14.42 -9.50
N ASP A 52 -11.56 14.39 -9.46
CA ASP A 52 -12.40 15.40 -8.78
C ASP A 52 -13.63 14.74 -8.12
N PRO A 53 -13.66 14.61 -6.77
CA PRO A 53 -12.55 14.89 -5.86
C PRO A 53 -11.37 13.95 -6.11
N ALA A 54 -10.18 14.32 -5.65
CA ALA A 54 -8.96 13.52 -5.84
C ALA A 54 -8.97 12.29 -4.93
N LEU A 55 -9.34 11.12 -5.46
CA LEU A 55 -9.54 9.89 -4.69
C LEU A 55 -8.55 8.79 -5.09
N LEU A 56 -8.10 8.05 -4.08
CA LEU A 56 -7.38 6.78 -4.20
C LEU A 56 -8.01 5.72 -3.31
N LEU A 57 -7.68 4.45 -3.53
CA LEU A 57 -8.05 3.35 -2.65
C LEU A 57 -6.89 2.41 -2.36
N TRP A 58 -7.04 1.64 -1.29
CA TRP A 58 -6.20 0.48 -0.96
C TRP A 58 -6.98 -0.48 -0.06
N CYS A 59 -6.48 -1.73 0.07
CA CYS A 59 -7.22 -2.78 0.75
C CYS A 59 -6.41 -3.44 1.87
N PRO A 60 -6.59 -3.06 3.16
CA PRO A 60 -6.04 -3.81 4.30
C PRO A 60 -6.78 -5.14 4.52
N ALA A 61 -6.04 -6.21 4.80
CA ALA A 61 -6.61 -7.52 5.13
C ALA A 61 -7.26 -7.50 6.53
N ARG A 62 -8.48 -8.01 6.66
CA ARG A 62 -9.23 -8.06 7.94
C ARG A 62 -8.53 -8.87 9.03
N ARG A 63 -7.74 -9.87 8.64
CA ARG A 63 -6.94 -10.70 9.57
C ARG A 63 -5.71 -9.98 10.13
N SER A 64 -5.34 -8.82 9.59
CA SER A 64 -4.17 -8.08 10.06
C SER A 64 -4.47 -7.46 11.42
N LEU A 65 -3.56 -7.62 12.39
CA LEU A 65 -3.64 -6.92 13.68
C LEU A 65 -3.64 -5.38 13.56
N ARG A 66 -3.26 -4.89 12.37
CA ARG A 66 -3.19 -3.46 12.02
C ARG A 66 -4.47 -2.96 11.36
N HIS A 67 -5.39 -3.85 11.00
CA HIS A 67 -6.57 -3.53 10.21
C HIS A 67 -7.42 -2.43 10.86
N ASP A 68 -7.82 -2.64 12.12
CA ASP A 68 -8.77 -1.77 12.81
C ASP A 68 -8.22 -0.35 12.97
N ALA A 69 -6.92 -0.22 13.21
CA ALA A 69 -6.25 1.07 13.27
C ALA A 69 -6.35 1.86 11.95
N PHE A 70 -6.26 1.18 10.80
CA PHE A 70 -6.34 1.86 9.50
C PHE A 70 -7.77 2.16 9.06
N VAL A 71 -8.74 1.29 9.32
CA VAL A 71 -10.14 1.53 8.90
C VAL A 71 -10.88 2.54 9.78
N SER A 72 -10.34 2.81 10.97
CA SER A 72 -10.85 3.83 11.91
C SER A 72 -10.04 5.13 11.90
N ALA A 73 -8.97 5.22 11.10
CA ALA A 73 -8.14 6.42 11.05
C ALA A 73 -8.80 7.53 10.24
N ASP A 74 -8.88 8.73 10.81
CA ASP A 74 -9.33 9.91 10.05
C ASP A 74 -8.33 10.32 8.96
N HIS A 75 -7.04 10.06 9.18
CA HIS A 75 -5.95 10.42 8.28
C HIS A 75 -4.94 9.29 8.09
N PHE A 76 -4.40 9.20 6.88
CA PHE A 76 -3.31 8.30 6.55
C PHE A 76 -2.46 8.89 5.42
N ALA A 77 -1.25 8.38 5.25
CA ALA A 77 -0.38 8.75 4.13
C ALA A 77 0.05 7.51 3.34
N VAL A 78 -0.06 7.58 2.00
CA VAL A 78 0.36 6.50 1.10
C VAL A 78 1.67 6.88 0.44
N HIS A 79 2.69 6.04 0.60
CA HIS A 79 4.03 6.27 0.07
C HIS A 79 4.33 5.28 -1.06
N VAL A 80 4.56 5.76 -2.28
CA VAL A 80 5.02 4.94 -3.41
C VAL A 80 6.51 4.67 -3.24
N VAL A 81 6.86 3.42 -2.98
CA VAL A 81 8.22 3.02 -2.58
C VAL A 81 9.17 3.12 -3.78
N ALA A 82 10.36 3.68 -3.57
CA ALA A 82 11.40 3.73 -4.59
C ALA A 82 12.07 2.37 -4.77
N GLU A 83 12.62 2.10 -5.96
CA GLU A 83 13.27 0.83 -6.32
C GLU A 83 14.42 0.47 -5.37
N ASP A 84 15.16 1.47 -4.88
CA ASP A 84 16.25 1.34 -3.91
C ASP A 84 15.79 1.16 -2.46
N GLN A 85 14.49 1.17 -2.19
CA GLN A 85 13.88 1.05 -0.86
C GLN A 85 13.21 -0.31 -0.61
N LEU A 86 13.67 -1.38 -1.26
CA LEU A 86 13.17 -2.75 -1.06
C LEU A 86 13.17 -3.16 0.43
N GLU A 87 14.25 -2.88 1.15
CA GLU A 87 14.36 -3.27 2.56
C GLU A 87 13.36 -2.51 3.45
N LEU A 88 13.02 -1.26 3.12
CA LEU A 88 11.96 -0.51 3.81
C LEU A 88 10.58 -1.14 3.59
N ALA A 89 10.27 -1.56 2.36
CA ALA A 89 9.03 -2.26 2.06
C ALA A 89 8.93 -3.61 2.80
N ARG A 90 10.02 -4.39 2.85
CA ARG A 90 10.07 -5.65 3.60
C ARG A 90 9.91 -5.44 5.09
N HIS A 91 10.57 -4.42 5.63
CA HIS A 91 10.51 -4.05 7.04
C HIS A 91 9.06 -3.83 7.51
N PHE A 92 8.32 -2.94 6.83
CA PHE A 92 6.92 -2.66 7.20
C PHE A 92 5.91 -3.70 6.72
N ALA A 93 6.31 -4.65 5.86
CA ALA A 93 5.51 -5.85 5.62
C ALA A 93 5.51 -6.76 6.88
N MET A 94 6.69 -6.92 7.50
CA MET A 94 6.91 -7.79 8.66
C MET A 94 6.46 -7.17 9.98
N ASN A 95 6.88 -5.94 10.28
CA ASN A 95 6.55 -5.26 11.53
C ASN A 95 6.13 -3.81 11.27
N GLY A 96 4.83 -3.54 11.44
CA GLY A 96 4.26 -2.22 11.20
C GLY A 96 4.53 -1.19 12.31
N GLU A 97 5.01 -1.58 13.48
CA GLU A 97 5.25 -0.68 14.63
C GLU A 97 6.74 -0.29 14.75
N ALA A 98 7.63 -0.92 13.98
CA ALA A 98 9.09 -0.78 14.11
C ALA A 98 9.64 0.51 13.47
N PHE A 99 9.20 1.67 13.94
CA PHE A 99 9.64 2.97 13.43
C PHE A 99 11.02 3.42 13.97
N ASP A 100 11.58 2.76 14.97
CA ASP A 100 12.87 3.14 15.60
C ASP A 100 14.07 3.12 14.64
N ALA A 101 14.00 2.28 13.60
CA ALA A 101 15.05 2.14 12.59
C ALA A 101 14.84 3.07 11.37
N VAL A 102 13.84 3.96 11.41
CA VAL A 102 13.42 4.77 10.26
C VAL A 102 13.46 6.26 10.62
N ASN A 103 14.09 7.08 9.78
CA ASN A 103 14.11 8.53 9.95
C ASN A 103 12.79 9.16 9.45
N TRP A 104 11.70 8.93 10.16
CA TRP A 104 10.38 9.46 9.81
C TRP A 104 10.12 10.82 10.48
N GLN A 105 9.20 11.59 9.90
CA GLN A 105 8.72 12.84 10.50
C GLN A 105 7.19 12.94 10.33
N PRO A 106 6.45 13.52 11.28
CA PRO A 106 5.03 13.75 11.10
C PRO A 106 4.76 14.79 10.00
N ASN A 107 3.68 14.62 9.23
CA ASN A 107 3.14 15.70 8.40
C ASN A 107 2.30 16.67 9.25
N ASP A 108 1.67 17.64 8.59
CA ASP A 108 0.85 18.68 9.25
C ASP A 108 -0.35 18.10 10.04
N ALA A 109 -0.79 16.88 9.71
CA ALA A 109 -1.84 16.13 10.40
C ALA A 109 -1.29 15.14 11.46
N GLY A 110 0.01 15.17 11.76
CA GLY A 110 0.64 14.27 12.72
C GLY A 110 0.91 12.85 12.20
N ILE A 111 0.68 12.59 10.91
CA ILE A 111 0.84 11.26 10.31
C ILE A 111 2.30 11.01 9.95
N PRO A 112 2.89 9.83 10.27
CA PRO A 112 4.28 9.53 9.96
C PRO A 112 4.55 9.56 8.46
N THR A 113 5.59 10.27 8.05
CA THR A 113 6.04 10.34 6.66
C THR A 113 7.40 9.69 6.49
N LEU A 114 7.54 8.92 5.41
CA LEU A 114 8.74 8.16 5.09
C LEU A 114 9.55 8.91 4.03
N PRO A 115 10.84 9.23 4.29
CA PRO A 115 11.66 9.92 3.31
C PRO A 115 12.04 8.99 2.15
N GLY A 116 12.33 9.59 0.99
CA GLY A 116 12.86 8.87 -0.16
C GLY A 116 11.83 8.07 -0.98
N CYS A 117 10.54 8.11 -0.65
CA CYS A 117 9.54 7.54 -1.54
C CYS A 117 9.36 8.40 -2.82
N ILE A 118 8.96 7.77 -3.93
CA ILE A 118 8.76 8.44 -5.23
C ILE A 118 7.61 9.44 -5.18
N ALA A 119 6.54 9.05 -4.50
CA ALA A 119 5.40 9.92 -4.22
C ALA A 119 4.87 9.64 -2.81
N ARG A 120 4.29 10.66 -2.19
CA ARG A 120 3.48 10.57 -0.98
C ARG A 120 2.16 11.28 -1.22
N PHE A 121 1.07 10.63 -0.83
CA PHE A 121 -0.28 11.18 -0.84
C PHE A 121 -0.78 11.26 0.60
N ASP A 122 -0.97 12.48 1.11
CA ASP A 122 -1.58 12.70 2.42
C ASP A 122 -3.10 12.75 2.25
N CYS A 123 -3.81 11.92 3.01
CA CYS A 123 -5.24 11.65 2.79
C CYS A 123 -6.08 11.85 4.05
N HIS A 124 -7.30 12.33 3.86
CA HIS A 124 -8.41 12.09 4.79
C HIS A 124 -9.12 10.80 4.38
N GLN A 125 -9.59 10.00 5.33
CA GLN A 125 -10.43 8.86 5.00
C GLN A 125 -11.79 9.33 4.48
N PHE A 126 -12.08 9.02 3.21
CA PHE A 126 -13.31 9.42 2.53
C PHE A 126 -14.42 8.39 2.73
N ALA A 127 -14.09 7.10 2.62
CA ALA A 127 -15.03 6.00 2.85
C ALA A 127 -14.31 4.69 3.17
N CYS A 128 -15.04 3.75 3.78
CA CYS A 128 -14.57 2.38 3.98
C CYS A 128 -15.70 1.39 3.71
N HIS A 129 -15.45 0.39 2.87
CA HIS A 129 -16.43 -0.60 2.45
C HIS A 129 -15.95 -2.05 2.71
N PRO A 130 -16.87 -3.01 2.92
CA PRO A 130 -16.52 -4.43 2.93
C PRO A 130 -15.96 -4.89 1.57
N GLY A 131 -14.90 -5.71 1.57
CA GLY A 131 -14.27 -6.27 0.38
C GLY A 131 -13.92 -7.75 0.57
N GLY A 132 -14.85 -8.55 1.11
CA GLY A 132 -14.59 -9.95 1.46
C GLY A 132 -13.67 -10.09 2.67
N ASP A 133 -12.51 -10.74 2.50
CA ASP A 133 -11.48 -10.88 3.55
C ASP A 133 -10.63 -9.61 3.74
N HIS A 134 -10.94 -8.54 3.01
CA HIS A 134 -10.36 -7.21 3.12
C HIS A 134 -11.44 -6.15 3.40
N SER A 135 -10.99 -4.95 3.76
CA SER A 135 -11.79 -3.74 3.68
C SER A 135 -11.24 -2.87 2.55
N ILE A 136 -12.08 -2.11 1.87
CA ILE A 136 -11.69 -1.16 0.82
C ILE A 136 -11.69 0.22 1.46
N VAL A 137 -10.51 0.79 1.67
CA VAL A 137 -10.34 2.14 2.23
C VAL A 137 -10.16 3.11 1.08
N ILE A 138 -10.99 4.14 1.03
CA ILE A 138 -10.92 5.24 0.05
C ILE A 138 -10.42 6.48 0.77
N GLY A 139 -9.39 7.11 0.22
CA GLY A 139 -8.80 8.35 0.73
C GLY A 139 -9.03 9.50 -0.24
N GLU A 140 -9.41 10.65 0.30
CA GLU A 140 -9.38 11.93 -0.41
C GLU A 140 -8.03 12.60 -0.18
N VAL A 141 -7.30 12.86 -1.26
CA VAL A 141 -5.95 13.40 -1.24
C VAL A 141 -6.01 14.92 -1.09
N TYR A 142 -5.44 15.44 -0.01
CA TYR A 142 -5.35 16.89 0.23
C TYR A 142 -3.95 17.45 -0.03
N LYS A 143 -2.91 16.61 -0.07
CA LYS A 143 -1.53 17.02 -0.35
C LYS A 143 -0.75 15.92 -1.04
N VAL A 144 0.07 16.30 -2.01
CA VAL A 144 0.95 15.41 -2.77
C VAL A 144 2.38 15.90 -2.65
N THR A 145 3.32 14.98 -2.44
CA THR A 145 4.77 15.24 -2.52
C THR A 145 5.39 14.23 -3.48
N THR A 146 6.24 14.67 -4.41
CA THR A 146 6.88 13.78 -5.38
C THR A 146 8.36 14.08 -5.53
N ARG A 147 9.10 13.08 -6.01
CA ARG A 147 10.48 13.24 -6.48
C ARG A 147 10.73 12.39 -7.71
N PRO A 148 11.73 12.72 -8.55
CA PRO A 148 12.17 11.83 -9.62
C PRO A 148 12.75 10.51 -9.07
N GLY A 149 12.64 9.44 -9.84
CA GLY A 149 13.21 8.13 -9.53
C GLY A 149 12.35 6.98 -10.04
N LYS A 150 12.84 5.76 -9.87
CA LYS A 150 12.10 4.54 -10.25
C LYS A 150 11.35 3.98 -9.06
N GLY A 151 10.12 3.53 -9.29
CA GLY A 151 9.30 2.86 -8.27
C GLY A 151 9.63 1.38 -8.16
N LEU A 152 9.53 0.83 -6.95
CA LEU A 152 9.61 -0.60 -6.69
C LEU A 152 8.38 -1.31 -7.28
N ILE A 153 8.61 -2.37 -8.05
CA ILE A 153 7.58 -3.20 -8.66
C ILE A 153 7.47 -4.53 -7.94
N PHE A 154 6.25 -5.04 -7.81
CA PHE A 154 5.95 -6.37 -7.31
C PHE A 154 5.11 -7.16 -8.32
N LYS A 155 5.59 -8.35 -8.68
CA LYS A 155 4.94 -9.26 -9.63
C LYS A 155 5.30 -10.70 -9.32
N HIS A 156 4.34 -11.63 -9.35
CA HIS A 156 4.54 -13.07 -9.06
C HIS A 156 5.31 -13.37 -7.77
N GLY A 157 5.10 -12.59 -6.69
CA GLY A 157 5.81 -12.80 -5.43
C GLY A 157 7.25 -12.27 -5.41
N LEU A 158 7.70 -11.63 -6.49
CA LEU A 158 9.05 -11.11 -6.64
C LEU A 158 9.03 -9.58 -6.69
N TYR A 159 10.09 -8.99 -6.14
CA TYR A 159 10.37 -7.57 -6.24
C TYR A 159 11.28 -7.30 -7.44
N GLY A 160 11.10 -6.16 -8.10
CA GLY A 160 11.93 -5.71 -9.21
C GLY A 160 11.77 -4.22 -9.50
N GLY A 161 12.33 -3.77 -10.62
CA GLY A 161 12.24 -2.40 -11.10
C GLY A 161 11.43 -2.27 -12.39
N PHE A 162 11.10 -1.03 -12.74
CA PHE A 162 10.53 -0.72 -14.04
C PHE A 162 11.64 -0.52 -15.08
N LEU A 163 11.53 -1.24 -16.20
CA LEU A 163 12.39 -1.05 -17.37
C LEU A 163 11.66 -0.17 -18.37
N GLU A 164 12.18 1.02 -18.59
CA GLU A 164 11.69 1.95 -19.61
C GLU A 164 11.89 1.32 -21.00
N GLN A 165 10.86 1.40 -21.84
CA GLN A 165 10.99 1.08 -23.25
C GLN A 165 11.54 2.31 -24.00
N PRO A 166 12.48 2.11 -24.94
CA PRO A 166 13.04 3.18 -25.74
C PRO A 166 12.00 3.88 -26.63
#